data_AF-A0A3B9VJZ7-F1
#
_entry.id   AF-A0A3B9VJZ7-F1
#
_cell.length_a   1.000
_cell.length_b   1.000
_cell.length_c   1.000
_cell.angle_alpha   90.00
_cell.angle_beta   90.00
_cell.angle_gamma   90.00
#
_symmetry.space_group_name_H-M   'P 1'
#
loop_
_entity.id
_entity.type
_entity.pdbx_description
1 polymer ?
#
loop_
_entity_poly.entity_id
_entity_poly.type
_entity_poly.pdbx_seq_one_letter_code
_entity_poly.pdbx_strand_id
1 'polypeptide(L)'
;MRGVNLTFIQSRPTGKELGSYHFIIDVEGHINEERVGDALTGLRRICEDVRYLGSYPRADKIAPTTTTRTADNSFKQADAWLSAVRAGEKI
;
A
#
# COMPACT_ATOMS: atom_id res chain seq x y z
N MET A 1 7.99 7.50 -0.13
CA MET A 1 6.60 7.68 0.33
C MET A 1 5.68 7.13 -0.77
N ARG A 2 4.67 6.32 -0.43
CA ARG A 2 3.85 5.57 -1.40
C ARG A 2 2.61 6.33 -1.91
N GLY A 3 2.22 7.41 -1.23
CA GLY A 3 1.07 8.23 -1.63
C GLY A 3 -0.26 7.50 -1.64
N VAL A 4 -0.47 6.56 -0.70
CA VAL A 4 -1.76 5.90 -0.48
C VAL A 4 -2.51 6.68 0.59
N ASN A 5 -3.65 7.28 0.23
CA ASN A 5 -4.46 8.08 1.15
C ASN A 5 -5.35 7.17 2.01
N LEU A 6 -5.55 7.52 3.29
CA LEU A 6 -6.47 6.81 4.18
C LEU A 6 -7.83 7.51 4.16
N THR A 7 -8.90 6.75 4.00
CA THR A 7 -10.27 7.26 4.15
C THR A 7 -10.87 6.89 5.50
N PHE A 8 -10.36 5.83 6.12
CA PHE A 8 -10.80 5.36 7.42
C PHE A 8 -9.66 4.68 8.17
N ILE A 9 -9.61 4.88 9.48
CA ILE A 9 -8.75 4.11 10.38
C ILE A 9 -9.46 3.96 11.72
N GLN A 10 -9.48 2.73 12.22
CA GLN A 10 -10.01 2.42 13.54
C GLN A 10 -9.13 1.37 14.22
N SER A 11 -8.78 1.59 15.48
CA SER A 11 -8.16 0.59 16.34
C SER A 11 -9.22 -0.18 17.12
N ARG A 12 -8.96 -1.46 17.36
CA ARG A 12 -9.73 -2.27 18.31
C ARG A 12 -8.77 -3.13 19.14
N PRO A 13 -8.99 -3.24 20.46
CA PRO A 13 -8.20 -4.14 21.28
C PRO A 13 -8.49 -5.59 20.86
N THR A 14 -7.45 -6.42 20.75
CA THR A 14 -7.61 -7.84 20.39
C THR A 14 -8.03 -8.71 21.58
N GLY A 15 -7.80 -8.22 22.80
CA GLY A 15 -8.04 -8.98 24.03
C GLY A 15 -7.03 -10.11 24.30
N LYS A 16 -6.02 -10.29 23.42
CA LYS A 16 -4.97 -11.31 23.61
C LYS A 16 -4.00 -10.94 24.73
N GLU A 17 -3.47 -9.72 24.68
CA GLU A 17 -2.51 -9.18 25.65
C GLU A 17 -2.72 -7.66 25.78
N LEU A 18 -2.29 -7.09 26.91
CA LEU A 18 -2.36 -5.65 27.14
C LEU A 18 -1.51 -4.93 26.08
N GLY A 19 -2.14 -4.01 25.33
CA GLY A 19 -1.48 -3.28 24.24
C GLY A 19 -1.53 -3.96 22.87
N SER A 20 -2.19 -5.12 22.74
CA SER A 20 -2.43 -5.75 21.43
C SER A 20 -3.66 -5.17 20.74
N TYR A 21 -3.46 -4.65 19.51
CA TYR A 21 -4.51 -4.03 18.70
C TYR A 21 -4.53 -4.61 17.29
N HIS A 22 -5.72 -4.68 16.69
CA HIS A 22 -5.83 -4.68 15.24
C HIS A 22 -6.32 -3.32 14.76
N PHE A 23 -5.89 -2.96 13.55
CA PHE A 23 -6.33 -1.76 12.87
C PHE A 23 -7.18 -2.17 11.67
N ILE A 24 -8.35 -1.56 11.55
CA ILE A 24 -9.22 -1.64 10.38
C ILE A 24 -8.98 -0.35 9.60
N ILE A 25 -8.58 -0.48 8.34
CA ILE A 25 -8.11 0.63 7.53
C ILE A 25 -8.74 0.54 6.15
N ASP A 26 -9.34 1.64 5.70
CA ASP A 26 -9.73 1.82 4.31
C ASP A 26 -8.80 2.83 3.64
N VAL A 27 -8.43 2.54 2.40
CA VAL A 27 -7.47 3.34 1.63
C VAL A 27 -7.98 3.63 0.23
N GLU A 28 -7.52 4.75 -0.34
CA GLU A 28 -7.77 5.05 -1.74
C GLU A 28 -6.82 4.26 -2.66
N GLY A 29 -7.39 3.37 -3.48
CA GLY A 29 -6.68 2.65 -4.54
C GLY A 29 -7.15 1.20 -4.67
N HIS A 30 -6.58 0.50 -5.64
CA HIS A 30 -6.83 -0.91 -5.91
C HIS A 30 -5.58 -1.75 -5.67
N ILE A 31 -5.73 -3.02 -5.28
CA ILE A 31 -4.60 -3.97 -5.09
C ILE A 31 -3.71 -4.15 -6.32
N ASN A 32 -4.22 -3.80 -7.50
CA ASN A 32 -3.50 -3.91 -8.78
C ASN A 32 -2.66 -2.66 -9.09
N GLU A 33 -2.79 -1.59 -8.30
CA GLU A 33 -1.93 -0.42 -8.37
C GLU A 33 -0.61 -0.69 -7.63
N GLU A 34 0.50 -0.30 -8.22
CA GLU A 34 1.85 -0.61 -7.70
C GLU A 34 2.05 -0.03 -6.29
N ARG A 35 1.55 1.19 -6.06
CA ARG A 35 1.66 1.87 -4.77
C ARG A 35 0.94 1.14 -3.63
N VAL A 36 -0.19 0.48 -3.92
CA VAL A 36 -0.99 -0.26 -2.93
C VAL A 36 -0.31 -1.59 -2.63
N GLY A 37 0.17 -2.29 -3.66
CA GLY A 37 0.96 -3.51 -3.50
C GLY A 37 2.24 -3.30 -2.68
N ASP A 38 3.00 -2.24 -2.96
CA ASP A 38 4.20 -1.88 -2.19
C ASP A 38 3.87 -1.49 -0.74
N ALA A 39 2.74 -0.80 -0.50
CA ALA A 39 2.28 -0.49 0.85
C ALA A 39 1.96 -1.76 1.65
N LEU A 40 1.20 -2.69 1.07
CA LEU A 40 0.85 -3.96 1.71
C LEU A 40 2.08 -4.84 1.96
N THR A 41 3.03 -4.86 1.03
CA THR A 41 4.31 -5.55 1.20
C THR A 41 5.10 -4.97 2.38
N GLY A 42 5.10 -3.64 2.51
CA GLY A 42 5.67 -2.95 3.66
C GLY A 42 5.00 -3.34 4.98
N LEU A 43 3.66 -3.36 5.03
CA LEU A 43 2.90 -3.78 6.21
C LEU A 43 3.19 -5.23 6.59
N ARG A 44 3.25 -6.15 5.63
CA ARG A 44 3.50 -7.57 5.90
C ARG A 44 4.84 -7.84 6.60
N ARG A 45 5.83 -6.96 6.41
CA ARG A 45 7.15 -7.05 7.08
C ARG A 45 7.14 -6.57 8.53
N ILE A 46 6.15 -5.77 8.92
CA ILE A 46 6.07 -5.12 10.24
C ILE A 46 5.00 -5.77 11.11
N CYS A 47 3.84 -6.06 10.53
CA CYS A 47 2.68 -6.60 11.23
C CYS A 47 2.77 -8.13 11.35
N GLU A 48 2.35 -8.66 12.51
CA GLU A 48 2.23 -10.10 12.75
C GLU A 48 1.32 -10.77 11.70
N ASP A 49 0.14 -10.18 11.48
CA ASP A 49 -0.86 -10.60 10.49
C ASP A 49 -1.36 -9.38 9.70
N VAL A 50 -1.67 -9.58 8.41
CA VAL A 50 -2.29 -8.59 7.54
C VAL A 50 -3.37 -9.30 6.74
N ARG A 51 -4.62 -8.87 6.90
CA ARG A 51 -5.77 -9.43 6.18
C ARG A 51 -6.25 -8.47 5.12
N TYR A 52 -6.24 -8.94 3.87
CA TYR A 52 -6.81 -8.20 2.76
C TYR A 52 -8.30 -8.52 2.64
N LEU A 53 -9.15 -7.50 2.77
CA LEU A 53 -10.61 -7.64 2.72
C LEU A 53 -11.20 -7.38 1.33
N GLY A 54 -10.37 -6.98 0.36
CA GLY A 54 -10.79 -6.69 -1.01
C GLY A 54 -10.51 -5.26 -1.44
N SER A 55 -10.69 -5.02 -2.74
CA SER A 55 -10.69 -3.70 -3.37
C SER A 55 -12.01 -3.57 -4.11
N TYR A 56 -12.67 -2.44 -3.95
CA TYR A 56 -14.02 -2.22 -4.46
C TYR A 56 -14.17 -0.80 -5.00
N PRO A 57 -15.08 -0.57 -5.98
CA PRO A 57 -15.37 0.77 -6.46
C PRO A 57 -15.93 1.66 -5.35
N ARG A 58 -15.44 2.90 -5.29
CA ARG A 58 -15.96 3.90 -4.34
C ARG A 58 -17.40 4.26 -4.71
N ALA A 59 -18.28 4.37 -3.72
CA ALA A 59 -19.70 4.62 -3.94
C ALA A 59 -19.97 5.97 -4.65
N ASP A 60 -19.18 6.99 -4.34
CA ASP A 60 -19.26 8.34 -4.94
C ASP A 60 -18.53 8.46 -6.29
N LYS A 61 -17.88 7.39 -6.77
CA LYS A 61 -17.14 7.31 -8.05
C LYS A 61 -16.00 8.32 -8.22
N ILE A 62 -15.50 8.90 -7.13
CA ILE A 62 -14.34 9.78 -7.19
C ILE A 62 -13.07 8.94 -7.32
N ALA A 63 -12.19 9.34 -8.25
CA ALA A 63 -10.94 8.65 -8.49
C ALA A 63 -9.96 8.80 -7.31
N PRO A 64 -9.07 7.83 -7.07
CA PRO A 64 -8.04 7.93 -6.04
C PRO A 64 -7.12 9.14 -6.23
N THR A 65 -6.67 9.74 -5.12
CA THR A 65 -5.70 10.83 -5.16
C THR A 65 -4.32 10.28 -5.52
N THR A 66 -3.78 10.70 -6.66
CA THR A 66 -2.46 10.29 -7.15
C THR A 66 -1.63 11.48 -7.62
N THR A 67 -0.30 11.37 -7.50
CA THR A 67 0.66 12.32 -8.08
C THR A 67 1.48 11.62 -9.14
N THR A 68 2.20 12.37 -9.99
CA THR A 68 3.12 11.79 -10.97
C THR A 68 4.11 10.81 -10.33
N ARG A 69 4.63 11.11 -9.13
CA ARG A 69 5.61 10.26 -8.42
C ARG A 69 5.02 8.96 -7.86
N THR A 70 3.70 8.88 -7.75
CA THR A 70 2.99 7.76 -7.13
C THR A 70 2.07 7.03 -8.11
N ALA A 71 2.15 7.37 -9.40
CA ALA A 71 1.50 6.64 -10.48
C ALA A 71 2.29 5.36 -10.81
N ASP A 72 1.61 4.33 -11.31
CA ASP A 72 2.21 3.02 -11.62
C ASP A 72 3.45 3.11 -12.52
N ASN A 73 3.43 4.02 -13.51
CA ASN A 73 4.56 4.19 -14.41
C ASN A 73 5.85 4.60 -13.67
N SER A 74 5.75 5.41 -12.61
CA SER A 74 6.92 5.78 -11.81
C SER A 74 7.47 4.62 -10.99
N PHE A 75 6.61 3.75 -10.46
CA PHE A 75 7.04 2.52 -9.80
C PHE A 75 7.73 1.57 -10.79
N LYS A 76 7.09 1.30 -11.93
CA LYS A 76 7.64 0.43 -12.98
C LYS A 76 8.99 0.93 -13.51
N GLN A 77 9.14 2.24 -13.71
CA GLN A 77 10.42 2.82 -14.10
C GLN A 77 11.48 2.68 -13.01
N ALA A 78 11.12 2.88 -11.74
CA ALA A 78 12.04 2.68 -10.63
C ALA A 78 12.48 1.22 -10.50
N ASP A 79 11.56 0.26 -10.67
CA ASP A 79 11.86 -1.17 -10.62
C ASP A 79 12.74 -1.62 -11.79
N ALA A 80 12.45 -1.12 -13.00
CA ALA A 80 13.30 -1.36 -14.17
C ALA A 80 14.71 -0.79 -13.97
N TRP A 81 14.83 0.43 -13.43
CA TRP A 81 16.12 1.02 -13.10
C TRP A 81 16.86 0.21 -12.03
N LEU A 82 16.19 -0.18 -10.94
CA LEU A 82 16.79 -0.96 -9.87
C LEU A 82 17.27 -2.34 -10.36
N SER A 83 16.51 -2.96 -11.27
CA SER A 83 16.90 -4.22 -11.91
C SER A 83 18.19 -4.05 -12.72
N ALA A 84 18.31 -2.98 -13.51
CA ALA A 84 19.52 -2.66 -14.27
C ALA A 84 20.72 -2.38 -13.36
N VAL A 85 20.54 -1.66 -12.25
CA VAL A 85 21.60 -1.43 -11.25
C VAL A 85 22.07 -2.74 -10.63
N ARG A 86 21.15 -3.62 -10.23
CA ARG A 86 21.47 -4.94 -9.68
C ARG A 86 22.18 -5.86 -10.68
N ALA A 87 21.91 -5.69 -11.97
CA ALA A 87 22.59 -6.38 -13.06
C ALA A 87 23.96 -5.76 -13.41
N GLY A 88 24.31 -4.59 -12.86
CA GLY A 88 25.55 -3.88 -13.16
C GLY A 88 25.55 -3.10 -14.48
N GLU A 89 24.38 -2.89 -15.09
CA GLU A 89 24.23 -2.21 -16.39
C GLU A 89 24.14 -0.69 -16.27
N LYS A 90 23.75 -0.20 -15.09
CA LYS A 90 23.67 1.24 -14.77
C LYS A 90 24.46 1.53 -13.51
N ILE A 91 25.29 2.57 -13.57
CA ILE A 91 26.08 3.13 -12.46
C ILE A 91 25.42 4.44 -12.02
#